data_AF-A0A1H1SF69-F1
#
_entry.id   AF-A0A1H1SF69-F1
#
_cell.length_a   1.000
_cell.length_b   1.000
_cell.length_c   1.000
_cell.angle_alpha   90.00
_cell.angle_beta   90.00
_cell.angle_gamma   90.00
#
_symmetry.space_group_name_H-M   'P 1'
#
loop_
_entity.id
_entity.type
_entity.pdbx_description
1 polymer ?
#
loop_
_entity_poly.entity_id
_entity_poly.type
_entity_poly.pdbx_seq_one_letter_code
_entity_poly.pdbx_strand_id
1 'polypeptide(L)'
;MNSATGTPGRTRAAVVRVVATAALGAMLLIVPTVVLLTAADVVQHQHWSYGALLGVAAACGVLLVAAVVRDARQGDRPRRDVAHPVRRVVGATVLSIVLVGTLGAAWWLEPFGATDRALDALGSDETVTVAETSGWYSFTPVGSASDVGLVYSPGARVDVRATAAILRPLAEASHTVVSLKEPLGIAFVDIDQSADAIDAHPDVETWVVGGHSLGGVAASSFAGANPETVDGLLLHASYPAGDISDSPLTVTSVSGSEDGLSTPEAIADSRQNLPAATTFVEIAGAVHADFADYGPQPGDGTPTISRDDAQAQIVEASLALLDGLDHQP
;
A
#
# COMPACT_ATOMS: atom_id res chain seq x y z
N MET A 1 -23.57 -15.12 -67.45
CA MET A 1 -22.36 -14.48 -66.88
C MET A 1 -22.63 -14.18 -65.42
N ASN A 2 -21.92 -14.87 -64.53
CA ASN A 2 -22.07 -14.77 -63.08
C ASN A 2 -21.65 -13.38 -62.58
N SER A 3 -22.59 -12.67 -61.94
CA SER A 3 -22.34 -11.50 -61.10
C SER A 3 -21.83 -11.97 -59.74
N ALA A 4 -20.52 -11.99 -59.56
CA ALA A 4 -19.89 -12.14 -58.25
C ALA A 4 -20.04 -10.83 -57.46
N THR A 5 -21.13 -10.71 -56.71
CA THR A 5 -21.28 -9.67 -55.68
C THR A 5 -20.39 -10.05 -54.49
N GLY A 6 -19.13 -9.64 -54.53
CA GLY A 6 -18.24 -9.72 -53.37
C GLY A 6 -18.77 -8.81 -52.26
N THR A 7 -19.11 -9.40 -51.13
CA THR A 7 -19.41 -8.68 -49.89
C THR A 7 -18.25 -7.74 -49.56
N PRO A 8 -18.46 -6.44 -49.31
CA PRO A 8 -17.39 -5.54 -48.95
C PRO A 8 -16.80 -5.98 -47.60
N GLY A 9 -15.57 -6.51 -47.63
CA GLY A 9 -14.89 -6.96 -46.42
C GLY A 9 -14.65 -5.82 -45.42
N ARG A 10 -14.55 -6.17 -44.13
CA ARG A 10 -14.23 -5.22 -43.05
C ARG A 10 -13.03 -4.34 -43.41
N THR A 11 -13.15 -3.04 -43.19
CA THR A 11 -12.05 -2.09 -43.40
C THR A 11 -10.87 -2.43 -42.48
N ARG A 12 -9.63 -2.14 -42.92
CA ARG A 12 -8.42 -2.35 -42.09
C ARG A 12 -8.55 -1.71 -40.70
N ALA A 13 -9.11 -0.50 -40.62
CA ALA A 13 -9.35 0.19 -39.35
C ALA A 13 -10.33 -0.57 -38.43
N ALA A 14 -11.36 -1.21 -38.99
CA ALA A 14 -12.30 -2.03 -38.22
C ALA A 14 -11.63 -3.31 -37.69
N VAL A 15 -10.79 -3.96 -38.49
CA VAL A 15 -10.00 -5.13 -38.06
C VAL A 15 -9.05 -4.76 -36.93
N VAL A 16 -8.28 -3.68 -37.08
CA VAL A 16 -7.35 -3.19 -36.04
C VAL A 16 -8.08 -2.92 -34.73
N ARG A 17 -9.25 -2.25 -34.77
CA ARG A 17 -10.04 -1.96 -33.57
C ARG A 17 -10.52 -3.23 -32.87
N VAL A 18 -11.00 -4.22 -33.61
CA VAL A 18 -11.47 -5.50 -33.04
C VAL A 18 -10.30 -6.23 -32.38
N VAL A 19 -9.14 -6.31 -33.04
CA VAL A 19 -7.95 -6.94 -32.48
C VAL A 19 -7.47 -6.22 -31.21
N ALA A 20 -7.40 -4.89 -31.23
CA ALA A 20 -7.01 -4.12 -30.05
C ALA A 20 -7.98 -4.31 -28.86
N THR A 21 -9.28 -4.34 -29.15
CA THR A 21 -10.31 -4.58 -28.12
C THR A 21 -10.20 -6.00 -27.54
N ALA A 22 -9.96 -6.99 -28.40
CA ALA A 22 -9.75 -8.38 -27.97
C ALA A 22 -8.49 -8.54 -27.12
N ALA A 23 -7.39 -7.89 -27.53
CA ALA A 23 -6.13 -7.90 -26.78
C ALA A 23 -6.28 -7.24 -25.42
N LEU A 24 -6.90 -6.06 -25.34
CA LEU A 24 -7.19 -5.40 -24.07
C LEU A 24 -8.08 -6.25 -23.17
N GLY A 25 -9.14 -6.85 -23.72
CA GLY A 25 -10.02 -7.76 -22.99
C GLY A 25 -9.30 -9.00 -22.45
N ALA A 26 -8.38 -9.58 -23.22
CA ALA A 26 -7.55 -10.70 -22.77
C ALA A 26 -6.58 -10.28 -21.67
N MET A 27 -5.90 -9.13 -21.80
CA MET A 27 -4.98 -8.64 -20.77
C MET A 27 -5.69 -8.33 -19.44
N LEU A 28 -6.90 -7.76 -19.50
CA LEU A 28 -7.76 -7.53 -18.34
C LEU A 28 -8.22 -8.83 -17.64
N LEU A 29 -8.05 -10.00 -18.27
CA LEU A 29 -8.24 -11.30 -17.62
C LEU A 29 -6.91 -11.88 -17.13
N ILE A 30 -5.86 -11.79 -17.96
CA ILE A 30 -4.55 -12.37 -17.68
C ILE A 30 -3.93 -11.72 -16.45
N VAL A 31 -3.90 -10.39 -16.37
CA VAL A 31 -3.24 -9.68 -15.26
C VAL A 31 -3.86 -10.05 -13.91
N PRO A 32 -5.19 -9.93 -13.69
CA PRO A 32 -5.79 -10.37 -12.44
C PRO A 32 -5.55 -11.84 -12.13
N THR A 33 -5.57 -12.71 -13.16
CA THR A 33 -5.30 -14.14 -12.97
C THR A 33 -3.87 -14.39 -12.50
N VAL A 34 -2.88 -13.72 -13.11
CA VAL A 34 -1.47 -13.86 -12.72
C VAL A 34 -1.28 -13.39 -11.28
N VAL A 35 -1.80 -12.21 -10.92
CA VAL A 35 -1.72 -11.68 -9.55
C VAL A 35 -2.36 -12.63 -8.55
N LEU A 36 -3.53 -13.19 -8.84
CA LEU A 36 -4.16 -14.17 -7.95
C LEU A 36 -3.41 -15.51 -7.90
N LEU A 37 -2.58 -15.85 -8.88
CA LEU A 37 -1.74 -17.03 -8.83
C LEU A 37 -0.44 -16.80 -8.05
N THR A 38 0.09 -15.57 -8.05
CA THR A 38 1.38 -15.22 -7.41
C THR A 38 1.21 -14.62 -6.01
N ALA A 39 0.11 -13.93 -5.75
CA ALA A 39 -0.08 -13.10 -4.57
C ALA A 39 -1.49 -13.21 -3.95
N ALA A 40 -2.26 -14.28 -4.24
CA ALA A 40 -3.61 -14.44 -3.68
C ALA A 40 -3.66 -14.35 -2.15
N ASP A 41 -2.68 -14.94 -1.48
CA ASP A 41 -2.60 -14.89 -0.01
C ASP A 41 -2.47 -13.45 0.49
N VAL A 42 -1.61 -12.65 -0.14
CA VAL A 42 -1.47 -11.22 0.21
C VAL A 42 -2.76 -10.46 -0.11
N VAL A 43 -3.34 -10.67 -1.30
CA VAL A 43 -4.59 -10.01 -1.71
C VAL A 43 -5.72 -10.25 -0.71
N GLN A 44 -5.79 -11.44 -0.12
CA GLN A 44 -6.80 -11.81 0.86
C GLN A 44 -6.62 -11.10 2.21
N HIS A 45 -5.38 -10.89 2.63
CA HIS A 45 -5.05 -10.34 3.95
C HIS A 45 -4.74 -8.83 3.92
N GLN A 46 -4.79 -8.20 2.74
CA GLN A 46 -4.72 -6.75 2.56
C GLN A 46 -6.12 -6.09 2.56
N HIS A 47 -6.15 -4.77 2.38
CA HIS A 47 -7.41 -4.06 2.19
C HIS A 47 -8.16 -4.58 0.95
N TRP A 48 -9.45 -4.81 1.10
CA TRP A 48 -10.31 -5.46 0.08
C TRP A 48 -10.32 -4.73 -1.28
N SER A 49 -9.99 -3.44 -1.30
CA SER A 49 -10.06 -2.60 -2.50
C SER A 49 -9.15 -3.09 -3.62
N TYR A 50 -8.00 -3.71 -3.33
CA TYR A 50 -7.17 -4.29 -4.39
C TYR A 50 -7.83 -5.52 -5.02
N GLY A 51 -8.37 -6.43 -4.20
CA GLY A 51 -9.18 -7.55 -4.70
C GLY A 51 -10.39 -7.09 -5.53
N ALA A 52 -11.05 -6.01 -5.13
CA ALA A 52 -12.13 -5.40 -5.91
C ALA A 52 -11.65 -4.84 -7.25
N LEU A 53 -10.49 -4.16 -7.30
CA LEU A 53 -9.88 -3.69 -8.55
C LEU A 53 -9.61 -4.86 -9.51
N LEU A 54 -9.03 -5.95 -9.01
CA LEU A 54 -8.78 -7.17 -9.80
C LEU A 54 -10.09 -7.78 -10.33
N GLY A 55 -11.12 -7.84 -9.50
CA GLY A 55 -12.45 -8.32 -9.88
C GLY A 55 -13.11 -7.45 -10.97
N VAL A 56 -13.04 -6.13 -10.83
CA VAL A 56 -13.54 -5.18 -11.83
C VAL A 56 -12.78 -5.29 -13.15
N ALA A 57 -11.44 -5.41 -13.10
CA ALA A 57 -10.61 -5.63 -14.28
C ALA A 57 -11.03 -6.90 -15.01
N ALA A 58 -11.15 -8.02 -14.29
CA ALA A 58 -11.56 -9.31 -14.86
C ALA A 58 -12.97 -9.25 -15.48
N ALA A 59 -13.94 -8.64 -14.78
CA ALA A 59 -15.30 -8.47 -15.28
C ALA A 59 -15.32 -7.64 -16.58
N CYS A 60 -14.58 -6.54 -16.63
CA CYS A 60 -14.39 -5.75 -17.84
C CYS A 60 -13.77 -6.56 -18.99
N GLY A 61 -12.76 -7.39 -18.69
CA GLY A 61 -12.14 -8.30 -19.64
C GLY A 61 -13.14 -9.29 -20.26
N VAL A 62 -13.96 -9.95 -19.43
CA VAL A 62 -15.04 -10.85 -19.89
C VAL A 62 -16.00 -10.11 -20.82
N LEU A 63 -16.46 -8.92 -20.44
CA LEU A 63 -17.41 -8.14 -21.23
C LEU A 63 -16.83 -7.75 -22.60
N LEU A 64 -15.56 -7.35 -22.66
CA LEU A 64 -14.89 -7.01 -23.92
C LEU A 64 -14.73 -8.23 -24.83
N VAL A 65 -14.28 -9.36 -24.29
CA VAL A 65 -14.15 -10.60 -25.07
C VAL A 65 -15.50 -11.07 -25.57
N ALA A 66 -16.54 -11.04 -24.72
CA ALA A 66 -17.90 -11.38 -25.12
C ALA A 66 -18.43 -10.45 -26.22
N ALA A 67 -18.15 -9.15 -26.14
CA ALA A 67 -18.53 -8.18 -27.16
C ALA A 67 -17.83 -8.47 -28.50
N VAL A 68 -16.53 -8.80 -28.48
CA VAL A 68 -15.76 -9.19 -29.67
C VAL A 68 -16.31 -10.48 -30.28
N VAL A 69 -16.58 -11.50 -29.48
CA VAL A 69 -17.15 -12.79 -29.94
C VAL A 69 -18.55 -12.56 -30.53
N ARG A 70 -19.37 -11.73 -29.89
CA ARG A 70 -20.71 -11.38 -30.39
C ARG A 70 -20.64 -10.65 -31.72
N ASP A 71 -19.73 -9.69 -31.87
CA ASP A 71 -19.51 -8.98 -33.13
C ASP A 71 -19.01 -9.90 -34.25
N ALA A 72 -18.11 -10.85 -33.92
CA ALA A 72 -17.65 -11.87 -34.87
C ALA A 72 -18.77 -12.82 -35.32
N ARG A 73 -19.68 -13.20 -34.42
CA ARG A 73 -20.83 -14.10 -34.71
C ARG A 73 -21.96 -13.43 -35.48
N GLN A 74 -22.17 -12.12 -35.32
CA GLN A 74 -23.29 -11.41 -35.95
C GLN A 74 -23.07 -11.09 -37.44
N GLY A 75 -21.84 -11.23 -37.95
CA GLY A 75 -21.49 -10.90 -39.34
C GLY A 75 -21.69 -9.42 -39.68
N ASP A 76 -21.51 -9.04 -40.95
CA ASP A 76 -21.76 -7.66 -41.43
C ASP A 76 -23.27 -7.41 -41.57
N ARG A 77 -23.98 -7.33 -40.44
CA ARG A 77 -25.33 -6.76 -40.44
C ARG A 77 -25.23 -5.25 -40.71
N PRO A 78 -26.15 -4.67 -41.50
CA PRO A 78 -26.14 -3.24 -41.76
C PRO A 78 -26.20 -2.47 -40.44
N ARG A 79 -25.14 -1.72 -40.14
CA ARG A 79 -25.06 -0.86 -38.97
C ARG A 79 -26.16 0.20 -39.11
N ARG A 80 -27.13 0.21 -38.19
CA ARG A 80 -28.13 1.28 -38.10
C ARG A 80 -27.42 2.62 -38.04
N ASP A 81 -27.85 3.58 -38.86
CA ASP A 81 -27.40 4.96 -38.79
C ASP A 81 -27.58 5.50 -37.37
N VAL A 82 -26.51 6.10 -36.87
CA VAL A 82 -26.42 6.51 -35.47
C VAL A 82 -26.54 8.02 -35.40
N ALA A 83 -27.51 8.50 -34.63
CA ALA A 83 -27.81 9.93 -34.48
C ALA A 83 -26.64 10.80 -33.95
N HIS A 84 -25.61 10.21 -33.30
CA HIS A 84 -24.50 10.95 -32.66
C HIS A 84 -23.14 10.22 -32.75
N PRO A 85 -22.42 10.27 -33.90
CA PRO A 85 -21.16 9.55 -34.10
C PRO A 85 -20.02 10.08 -33.21
N VAL A 86 -19.91 11.41 -33.05
CA VAL A 86 -18.84 12.05 -32.25
C VAL A 86 -18.91 11.65 -30.78
N ARG A 87 -20.10 11.70 -30.17
CA ARG A 87 -20.29 11.31 -28.75
C ARG A 87 -19.92 9.84 -28.50
N ARG A 88 -20.18 8.95 -29.46
CA ARG A 88 -19.78 7.53 -29.36
C ARG A 88 -18.29 7.33 -29.47
N VAL A 89 -17.61 8.08 -30.35
CA VAL A 89 -16.15 8.01 -30.47
C VAL A 89 -15.51 8.51 -29.17
N VAL A 90 -15.95 9.68 -28.67
CA VAL A 90 -15.45 10.22 -27.39
C VAL A 90 -15.68 9.25 -26.24
N GLY A 91 -16.90 8.72 -26.10
CA GLY A 91 -17.22 7.76 -25.03
C GLY A 91 -16.38 6.47 -25.12
N ALA A 92 -16.16 5.95 -26.34
CA ALA A 92 -15.30 4.78 -26.54
C ALA A 92 -13.83 5.07 -26.22
N THR A 93 -13.32 6.25 -26.57
CA THR A 93 -11.96 6.66 -26.24
C THR A 93 -11.76 6.79 -24.74
N VAL A 94 -12.66 7.49 -24.05
CA VAL A 94 -12.62 7.63 -22.59
C VAL A 94 -12.67 6.27 -21.91
N LEU A 95 -13.59 5.38 -22.33
CA LEU A 95 -13.67 4.03 -21.78
C LEU A 95 -12.36 3.24 -21.99
N SER A 96 -11.77 3.30 -23.19
CA SER A 96 -10.49 2.63 -23.45
C SER A 96 -9.37 3.17 -22.56
N ILE A 97 -9.30 4.48 -22.32
CA ILE A 97 -8.32 5.08 -21.41
C ILE A 97 -8.52 4.56 -19.99
N VAL A 98 -9.75 4.57 -19.49
CA VAL A 98 -10.08 4.04 -18.16
C VAL A 98 -9.65 2.58 -18.03
N LEU A 99 -9.99 1.74 -19.01
CA LEU A 99 -9.65 0.32 -18.99
C LEU A 99 -8.15 0.05 -19.03
N VAL A 100 -7.39 0.83 -19.82
CA VAL A 100 -5.93 0.76 -19.83
C VAL A 100 -5.36 1.23 -18.49
N GLY A 101 -5.92 2.28 -17.90
CA GLY A 101 -5.56 2.73 -16.56
C GLY A 101 -5.84 1.67 -15.49
N THR A 102 -7.01 1.02 -15.52
CA THR A 102 -7.37 -0.09 -14.63
C THR A 102 -6.41 -1.26 -14.78
N LEU A 103 -6.07 -1.64 -16.01
CA LEU A 103 -5.09 -2.70 -16.28
C LEU A 103 -3.71 -2.34 -15.71
N GLY A 104 -3.25 -1.11 -15.95
CA GLY A 104 -1.98 -0.62 -15.44
C GLY A 104 -1.94 -0.58 -13.92
N ALA A 105 -3.00 -0.10 -13.28
CA ALA A 105 -3.16 -0.09 -11.83
C ALA A 105 -3.18 -1.50 -11.24
N ALA A 106 -3.97 -2.42 -11.83
CA ALA A 106 -4.04 -3.81 -11.36
C ALA A 106 -2.67 -4.50 -11.38
N TRP A 107 -1.85 -4.22 -12.39
CA TRP A 107 -0.49 -4.75 -12.50
C TRP A 107 0.49 -4.05 -11.57
N TRP A 108 0.51 -2.71 -11.56
CA TRP A 108 1.49 -1.94 -10.80
C TRP A 108 1.29 -2.05 -9.29
N LEU A 109 0.05 -2.20 -8.82
CA LEU A 109 -0.29 -2.34 -7.40
C LEU A 109 -0.05 -3.76 -6.85
N GLU A 110 0.54 -4.67 -7.63
CA GLU A 110 0.94 -5.99 -7.11
C GLU A 110 1.85 -5.79 -5.87
N PRO A 111 1.47 -6.38 -4.72
CA PRO A 111 2.14 -6.11 -3.46
C PRO A 111 3.45 -6.88 -3.31
N PHE A 112 4.38 -6.31 -2.56
CA PHE A 112 5.56 -7.00 -2.04
C PHE A 112 5.12 -7.89 -0.87
N GLY A 113 5.14 -9.21 -1.08
CA GLY A 113 4.67 -10.17 -0.09
C GLY A 113 5.60 -10.30 1.10
N ALA A 114 5.02 -10.53 2.28
CA ALA A 114 5.76 -10.81 3.50
C ALA A 114 6.60 -12.08 3.38
N THR A 115 7.76 -12.12 4.05
CA THR A 115 8.56 -13.34 4.21
C THR A 115 7.94 -14.25 5.27
N ASP A 116 8.33 -15.54 5.26
CA ASP A 116 7.86 -16.51 6.27
C ASP A 116 8.14 -16.04 7.70
N ARG A 117 9.28 -15.36 7.93
CA ARG A 117 9.63 -14.77 9.24
C ARG A 117 8.60 -13.74 9.70
N ALA A 118 8.13 -12.86 8.82
CA ALA A 118 7.08 -11.90 9.16
C ALA A 118 5.73 -12.58 9.40
N LEU A 119 5.41 -13.62 8.61
CA LEU A 119 4.17 -14.38 8.79
C LEU A 119 4.15 -15.13 10.12
N ASP A 120 5.28 -15.71 10.54
CA ASP A 120 5.44 -16.38 11.82
C ASP A 120 5.18 -15.43 13.00
N ALA A 121 5.50 -14.14 12.86
CA ALA A 121 5.28 -13.11 13.88
C ALA A 121 3.79 -12.74 14.09
N LEU A 122 2.87 -13.22 13.24
CA LEU A 122 1.43 -13.03 13.41
C LEU A 122 0.77 -14.04 14.36
N GLY A 123 1.52 -15.03 14.84
CA GLY A 123 1.03 -15.98 15.83
C GLY A 123 0.72 -15.30 17.17
N SER A 124 -0.51 -15.49 17.67
CA SER A 124 -0.83 -15.18 19.07
C SER A 124 -0.17 -16.18 20.01
N ASP A 125 0.29 -15.72 21.17
CA ASP A 125 0.90 -16.55 22.20
C ASP A 125 0.61 -16.02 23.62
N GLU A 126 1.43 -16.39 24.60
CA GLU A 126 1.28 -16.01 26.00
C GLU A 126 1.59 -14.53 26.28
N THR A 127 2.26 -13.82 25.36
CA THR A 127 2.66 -12.42 25.54
C THR A 127 1.86 -11.46 24.65
N VAL A 128 1.45 -11.88 23.45
CA VAL A 128 0.72 -11.00 22.50
C VAL A 128 -0.47 -11.73 21.89
N THR A 129 -1.61 -11.05 21.86
CA THR A 129 -2.77 -11.43 21.05
C THR A 129 -2.73 -10.67 19.73
N VAL A 130 -2.77 -11.41 18.63
CA VAL A 130 -2.83 -10.85 17.27
C VAL A 130 -4.23 -11.05 16.71
N ALA A 131 -4.88 -9.97 16.30
CA ALA A 131 -6.18 -10.02 15.65
C ALA A 131 -6.15 -9.35 14.28
N GLU A 132 -6.88 -9.93 13.33
CA GLU A 132 -7.05 -9.40 11.99
C GLU A 132 -8.47 -8.86 11.81
N THR A 133 -8.59 -7.64 11.31
CA THR A 133 -9.85 -7.04 10.88
C THR A 133 -9.82 -6.74 9.38
N SER A 134 -10.89 -6.15 8.85
CA SER A 134 -10.88 -5.65 7.47
C SER A 134 -9.97 -4.44 7.27
N GLY A 135 -9.68 -3.68 8.33
CA GLY A 135 -8.94 -2.42 8.28
C GLY A 135 -7.50 -2.52 8.78
N TRP A 136 -7.16 -3.48 9.63
CA TRP A 136 -5.82 -3.57 10.22
C TRP A 136 -5.53 -4.95 10.82
N TYR A 137 -4.28 -5.15 11.23
CA TYR A 137 -3.86 -6.10 12.25
C TYR A 137 -3.65 -5.37 13.57
N SER A 138 -4.07 -5.94 14.69
CA SER A 138 -3.74 -5.43 16.03
C SER A 138 -2.87 -6.44 16.78
N PHE A 139 -1.85 -5.94 17.45
CA PHE A 139 -0.96 -6.65 18.36
C PHE A 139 -1.21 -6.07 19.75
N THR A 140 -1.90 -6.82 20.59
CA THR A 140 -2.30 -6.38 21.93
C THR A 140 -1.55 -7.20 22.98
N PRO A 141 -0.86 -6.57 23.93
CA PRO A 141 -0.17 -7.28 25.01
C PRO A 141 -1.16 -8.08 25.87
N VAL A 142 -0.74 -9.26 26.31
CA VAL A 142 -1.49 -10.08 27.27
C VAL A 142 -1.10 -9.63 28.67
N GLY A 143 -2.08 -9.10 29.43
CA GLY A 143 -1.87 -8.64 30.81
C GLY A 143 -2.04 -7.14 30.96
N SER A 144 -1.08 -6.47 31.59
CA SER A 144 -1.06 -5.00 31.72
C SER A 144 -0.51 -4.36 30.45
N ALA A 145 -1.33 -3.58 29.76
CA ALA A 145 -0.90 -2.72 28.67
C ALA A 145 -0.41 -1.36 29.22
N SER A 146 0.52 -0.74 28.51
CA SER A 146 0.82 0.69 28.62
C SER A 146 -0.34 1.49 28.03
N ASP A 147 -0.52 2.71 28.53
CA ASP A 147 -1.50 3.66 28.00
C ASP A 147 -1.03 4.31 26.69
N VAL A 148 0.19 3.97 26.21
CA VAL A 148 0.77 4.41 24.93
C VAL A 148 0.59 3.34 23.86
N GLY A 149 0.02 3.74 22.73
CA GLY A 149 -0.15 2.88 21.56
C GLY A 149 0.48 3.45 20.29
N LEU A 150 0.61 2.58 19.29
CA LEU A 150 1.13 2.92 17.96
C LEU A 150 0.14 2.52 16.87
N VAL A 151 -0.25 3.46 16.01
CA VAL A 151 -0.86 3.17 14.71
C VAL A 151 0.20 3.28 13.62
N TYR A 152 0.33 2.24 12.78
CA TYR A 152 1.42 2.10 11.83
C TYR A 152 0.94 1.85 10.40
N SER A 153 1.29 2.76 9.49
CA SER A 153 1.06 2.64 8.05
C SER A 153 2.23 1.95 7.33
N PRO A 154 2.03 0.82 6.64
CA PRO A 154 3.06 0.18 5.82
C PRO A 154 3.50 1.04 4.62
N GLY A 155 4.64 0.68 4.03
CA GLY A 155 5.12 1.26 2.78
C GLY A 155 4.21 0.96 1.58
N ALA A 156 4.37 1.74 0.51
CA ALA A 156 3.58 1.58 -0.71
C ALA A 156 3.69 0.16 -1.27
N ARG A 157 2.55 -0.50 -1.42
CA ARG A 157 2.43 -1.88 -1.91
C ARG A 157 3.10 -2.93 -1.02
N VAL A 158 3.54 -2.59 0.19
CA VAL A 158 4.09 -3.57 1.13
C VAL A 158 2.94 -4.33 1.76
N ASP A 159 3.04 -5.66 1.82
CA ASP A 159 2.13 -6.47 2.62
C ASP A 159 2.20 -6.02 4.08
N VAL A 160 1.10 -5.49 4.64
CA VAL A 160 0.96 -5.17 6.08
C VAL A 160 1.57 -6.22 7.00
N ARG A 161 1.49 -7.51 6.65
CA ARG A 161 2.05 -8.60 7.46
C ARG A 161 3.58 -8.56 7.54
N ALA A 162 4.25 -7.94 6.57
CA ALA A 162 5.69 -7.72 6.57
C ALA A 162 6.14 -6.82 7.74
N THR A 163 5.26 -5.98 8.28
CA THR A 163 5.60 -5.13 9.44
C THR A 163 5.61 -5.93 10.74
N ALA A 164 5.01 -7.12 10.80
CA ALA A 164 4.83 -7.88 12.03
C ALA A 164 6.16 -8.18 12.76
N ALA A 165 7.24 -8.46 12.02
CA ALA A 165 8.55 -8.74 12.61
C ALA A 165 9.14 -7.57 13.41
N ILE A 166 8.77 -6.31 13.08
CA ILE A 166 9.22 -5.11 13.79
C ILE A 166 8.18 -4.54 14.74
N LEU A 167 6.89 -4.84 14.53
CA LEU A 167 5.80 -4.31 15.36
C LEU A 167 5.45 -5.22 16.53
N ARG A 168 5.53 -6.55 16.37
CA ARG A 168 5.25 -7.49 17.46
C ARG A 168 6.13 -7.26 18.69
N PRO A 169 7.45 -7.00 18.57
CA PRO A 169 8.28 -6.73 19.75
C PRO A 169 7.84 -5.51 20.57
N LEU A 170 7.18 -4.53 19.93
CA LEU A 170 6.63 -3.36 20.64
C LEU A 170 5.42 -3.75 21.50
N ALA A 171 4.60 -4.68 21.01
CA ALA A 171 3.52 -5.26 21.80
C ALA A 171 4.01 -6.19 22.90
N GLU A 172 5.09 -6.94 22.67
CA GLU A 172 5.77 -7.72 23.72
C GLU A 172 6.32 -6.82 24.84
N ALA A 173 6.62 -5.55 24.52
CA ALA A 173 6.99 -4.51 25.47
C ALA A 173 5.80 -3.76 26.10
N SER A 174 4.58 -4.29 25.97
CA SER A 174 3.34 -3.76 26.58
C SER A 174 2.63 -2.63 25.84
N HIS A 175 3.03 -2.26 24.61
CA HIS A 175 2.29 -1.26 23.83
C HIS A 175 1.22 -1.88 22.93
N THR A 176 0.04 -1.27 22.85
CA THR A 176 -0.93 -1.69 21.82
C THR A 176 -0.48 -1.18 20.46
N VAL A 177 -0.33 -2.08 19.48
CA VAL A 177 0.12 -1.70 18.12
C VAL A 177 -0.90 -2.10 17.07
N VAL A 178 -1.22 -1.19 16.16
CA VAL A 178 -2.17 -1.40 15.08
C VAL A 178 -1.47 -1.15 13.74
N SER A 179 -1.41 -2.16 12.86
CA SER A 179 -0.84 -2.03 11.52
C SER A 179 -1.92 -1.97 10.46
N LEU A 180 -1.99 -0.85 9.75
CA LEU A 180 -3.09 -0.52 8.85
C LEU A 180 -3.05 -1.30 7.53
N LYS A 181 -4.23 -1.75 7.10
CA LYS A 181 -4.48 -2.26 5.76
C LYS A 181 -4.88 -1.09 4.88
N GLU A 182 -3.89 -0.52 4.21
CA GLU A 182 -4.09 0.67 3.39
C GLU A 182 -4.88 0.35 2.11
N PRO A 183 -5.89 1.15 1.73
CA PRO A 183 -6.61 0.94 0.49
C PRO A 183 -5.67 0.93 -0.72
N LEU A 184 -5.79 -0.11 -1.54
CA LEU A 184 -4.92 -0.37 -2.70
C LEU A 184 -3.44 -0.54 -2.32
N GLY A 185 -3.11 -0.71 -1.04
CA GLY A 185 -1.74 -0.71 -0.52
C GLY A 185 -1.08 0.68 -0.55
N ILE A 186 -1.87 1.76 -0.54
CA ILE A 186 -1.38 3.14 -0.68
C ILE A 186 -2.04 4.02 0.39
N ALA A 187 -1.26 4.44 1.39
CA ALA A 187 -1.75 5.19 2.54
C ALA A 187 -2.42 6.54 2.19
N PHE A 188 -2.01 7.17 1.09
CA PHE A 188 -2.63 8.41 0.61
C PHE A 188 -4.07 8.26 0.10
N VAL A 189 -4.55 7.04 -0.12
CA VAL A 189 -5.95 6.83 -0.53
C VAL A 189 -6.90 7.11 0.64
N ASP A 190 -6.45 6.87 1.87
CA ASP A 190 -7.22 7.12 3.10
C ASP A 190 -6.28 7.55 4.24
N ILE A 191 -5.80 8.80 4.17
CA ILE A 191 -4.86 9.37 5.15
C ILE A 191 -5.44 9.34 6.57
N ASP A 192 -6.77 9.40 6.69
CA ASP A 192 -7.47 9.50 7.97
C ASP A 192 -7.76 8.12 8.60
N GLN A 193 -7.35 7.01 7.97
CA GLN A 193 -7.57 5.65 8.50
C GLN A 193 -6.99 5.46 9.91
N SER A 194 -5.96 6.22 10.29
CA SER A 194 -5.42 6.20 11.65
C SER A 194 -6.45 6.59 12.71
N ALA A 195 -7.40 7.48 12.40
CA ALA A 195 -8.46 7.86 13.32
C ALA A 195 -9.38 6.66 13.65
N ASP A 196 -9.75 5.87 12.65
CA ASP A 196 -10.59 4.67 12.85
C ASP A 196 -9.90 3.65 13.77
N ALA A 197 -8.57 3.51 13.66
CA ALA A 197 -7.78 2.63 14.51
C ALA A 197 -7.69 3.15 15.95
N ILE A 198 -7.48 4.45 16.13
CA ILE A 198 -7.46 5.12 17.45
C ILE A 198 -8.82 4.96 18.15
N ASP A 199 -9.92 5.28 17.46
CA ASP A 199 -11.28 5.20 18.00
C ASP A 199 -11.67 3.76 18.39
N ALA A 200 -11.11 2.75 17.72
CA ALA A 200 -11.36 1.35 18.00
C ALA A 200 -10.64 0.81 19.25
N HIS A 201 -9.69 1.57 19.82
CA HIS A 201 -8.90 1.18 20.99
C HIS A 201 -8.98 2.26 22.09
N PRO A 202 -10.16 2.46 22.70
CA PRO A 202 -10.39 3.52 23.70
C PRO A 202 -9.64 3.33 25.02
N ASP A 203 -9.00 2.17 25.22
CA ASP A 203 -8.20 1.86 26.40
C ASP A 203 -6.77 2.44 26.30
N VAL A 204 -6.38 3.01 25.15
CA VAL A 204 -5.09 3.69 24.94
C VAL A 204 -5.32 5.20 25.05
N GLU A 205 -4.55 5.87 25.91
CA GLU A 205 -4.70 7.31 26.19
C GLU A 205 -3.76 8.19 25.36
N THR A 206 -2.56 7.69 25.06
CA THR A 206 -1.51 8.41 24.33
C THR A 206 -1.22 7.73 23.00
N TRP A 207 -1.26 8.48 21.91
CA TRP A 207 -1.09 7.90 20.57
C TRP A 207 0.15 8.39 19.84
N VAL A 208 0.94 7.43 19.39
CA VAL A 208 1.92 7.62 18.33
C VAL A 208 1.31 7.14 17.02
N VAL A 209 1.48 7.93 15.96
CA VAL A 209 1.28 7.43 14.60
C VAL A 209 2.63 7.30 13.91
N GLY A 210 2.77 6.35 13.01
CA GLY A 210 4.01 6.14 12.31
C GLY A 210 3.84 5.35 11.03
N GLY A 211 4.95 5.14 10.35
CA GLY A 211 4.91 4.32 9.16
C GLY A 211 6.25 4.19 8.46
N HIS A 212 6.26 3.23 7.54
CA HIS A 212 7.40 2.94 6.67
C HIS A 212 7.25 3.70 5.34
N SER A 213 8.30 4.36 4.87
CA SER A 213 8.31 4.93 3.51
C SER A 213 7.10 5.84 3.25
N LEU A 214 6.32 5.59 2.19
CA LEU A 214 5.06 6.28 1.90
C LEU A 214 4.08 6.31 3.09
N GLY A 215 4.01 5.23 3.88
CA GLY A 215 3.18 5.17 5.07
C GLY A 215 3.61 6.17 6.14
N GLY A 216 4.92 6.38 6.32
CA GLY A 216 5.44 7.42 7.22
C GLY A 216 5.12 8.84 6.73
N VAL A 217 5.13 9.06 5.42
CA VAL A 217 4.72 10.34 4.82
C VAL A 217 3.23 10.61 5.10
N ALA A 218 2.37 9.60 4.92
CA ALA A 218 0.94 9.71 5.24
C ALA A 218 0.71 9.92 6.75
N ALA A 219 1.37 9.13 7.61
CA ALA A 219 1.30 9.28 9.06
C ALA A 219 1.71 10.68 9.53
N SER A 220 2.77 11.27 8.95
CA SER A 220 3.16 12.65 9.26
C SER A 220 2.11 13.68 8.84
N SER A 221 1.39 13.43 7.75
CA SER A 221 0.30 14.31 7.29
C SER A 221 -0.87 14.24 8.27
N PHE A 222 -1.24 13.03 8.70
CA PHE A 222 -2.27 12.81 9.69
C PHE A 222 -1.90 13.45 11.04
N ALA A 223 -0.69 13.24 11.53
CA ALA A 223 -0.21 13.80 12.80
C ALA A 223 -0.22 15.33 12.78
N GLY A 224 0.28 15.94 11.70
CA GLY A 224 0.30 17.39 11.54
C GLY A 224 -1.10 18.02 11.44
N ALA A 225 -2.09 17.25 10.97
CA ALA A 225 -3.48 17.69 10.86
C ALA A 225 -4.30 17.48 12.16
N ASN A 226 -3.85 16.60 13.07
CA ASN A 226 -4.57 16.21 14.29
C ASN A 226 -3.68 16.31 15.56
N PRO A 227 -3.07 17.48 15.85
CA PRO A 227 -2.14 17.66 16.97
C PRO A 227 -2.78 17.49 18.36
N GLU A 228 -4.10 17.48 18.47
CA GLU A 228 -4.85 17.21 19.69
C GLU A 228 -5.13 15.73 19.96
N THR A 229 -4.91 14.87 18.95
CA THR A 229 -5.18 13.42 19.02
C THR A 229 -3.89 12.61 18.99
N VAL A 230 -2.80 13.18 18.48
CA VAL A 230 -1.52 12.50 18.28
C VAL A 230 -0.44 13.18 19.12
N ASP A 231 0.26 12.40 19.92
CA ASP A 231 1.31 12.85 20.85
C ASP A 231 2.72 12.61 20.28
N GLY A 232 2.86 11.62 19.39
CA GLY A 232 4.15 11.29 18.78
C GLY A 232 4.08 10.86 17.32
N LEU A 233 5.23 10.98 16.65
CA LEU A 233 5.42 10.56 15.26
C LEU A 233 6.66 9.65 15.13
N LEU A 234 6.46 8.45 14.58
CA LEU A 234 7.52 7.49 14.28
C LEU A 234 7.73 7.34 12.77
N LEU A 235 8.86 7.85 12.26
CA LEU A 235 9.21 7.77 10.84
C LEU A 235 10.24 6.65 10.63
N HIS A 236 9.85 5.59 9.90
CA HIS A 236 10.74 4.50 9.50
C HIS A 236 11.10 4.63 8.03
N ALA A 237 12.38 4.89 7.73
CA ALA A 237 12.86 5.16 6.38
C ALA A 237 11.92 6.12 5.63
N SER A 238 11.59 7.24 6.26
CA SER A 238 10.59 8.19 5.79
C SER A 238 10.90 9.61 6.26
N TYR A 239 10.16 10.58 5.73
CA TYR A 239 10.28 12.00 6.01
C TYR A 239 8.88 12.64 5.98
N PRO A 240 8.65 13.79 6.65
CA PRO A 240 7.33 14.38 6.69
C PRO A 240 6.90 14.90 5.31
N ALA A 241 5.59 14.87 5.04
CA ALA A 241 5.01 15.36 3.78
C ALA A 241 5.12 16.88 3.62
N GLY A 242 5.20 17.60 4.74
CA GLY A 242 5.27 19.05 4.81
C GLY A 242 5.99 19.51 6.08
N ASP A 243 6.02 20.82 6.30
CA ASP A 243 6.65 21.40 7.48
C ASP A 243 5.77 21.23 8.73
N ILE A 244 6.27 20.48 9.70
CA ILE A 244 5.69 20.28 11.02
C ILE A 244 6.67 20.71 12.13
N SER A 245 7.64 21.58 11.82
CA SER A 245 8.70 22.00 12.74
C SER A 245 8.22 22.72 13.99
N ASP A 246 7.07 23.37 13.92
CA ASP A 246 6.42 24.06 15.06
C ASP A 246 5.43 23.14 15.83
N SER A 247 5.34 21.86 15.46
CA SER A 247 4.43 20.91 16.10
C SER A 247 4.88 20.53 17.52
N PRO A 248 3.96 20.30 18.47
CA PRO A 248 4.31 19.80 19.81
C PRO A 248 4.67 18.31 19.84
N LEU A 249 4.58 17.59 18.72
CA LEU A 249 4.81 16.16 18.62
C LEU A 249 6.21 15.75 19.12
N THR A 250 6.27 14.65 19.86
CA THR A 250 7.53 13.93 20.11
C THR A 250 7.85 13.06 18.89
N VAL A 251 8.97 13.35 18.21
CA VAL A 251 9.28 12.70 16.94
C VAL A 251 10.56 11.87 17.03
N THR A 252 10.50 10.65 16.51
CA THR A 252 11.69 9.83 16.21
C THR A 252 11.72 9.47 14.73
N SER A 253 12.85 9.78 14.09
CA SER A 253 13.14 9.44 12.69
C SER A 253 14.24 8.38 12.66
N VAL A 254 13.91 7.18 12.20
CA VAL A 254 14.82 6.05 12.04
C VAL A 254 15.11 5.84 10.55
N SER A 255 16.38 5.88 10.13
CA SER A 255 16.79 5.77 8.73
C SER A 255 17.93 4.76 8.55
N GLY A 256 18.10 4.21 7.34
CA GLY A 256 19.23 3.33 7.01
C GLY A 256 20.33 4.08 6.26
N SER A 257 21.61 3.82 6.58
CA SER A 257 22.72 4.50 5.90
C SER A 257 22.91 4.05 4.44
N GLU A 258 22.36 2.89 4.05
CA GLU A 258 22.41 2.33 2.71
C GLU A 258 21.02 2.38 2.02
N ASP A 259 20.07 3.14 2.56
CA ASP A 259 18.74 3.29 1.98
C ASP A 259 18.81 4.00 0.61
N GLY A 260 18.34 3.31 -0.44
CA GLY A 260 18.34 3.83 -1.81
C GLY A 260 17.10 4.65 -2.20
N LEU A 261 16.04 4.64 -1.38
CA LEU A 261 14.74 5.26 -1.67
C LEU A 261 14.51 6.50 -0.79
N SER A 262 14.60 6.34 0.52
CA SER A 262 14.62 7.42 1.51
C SER A 262 16.06 7.75 1.87
N THR A 263 16.80 8.26 0.89
CA THR A 263 18.26 8.38 0.98
C THR A 263 18.71 9.19 2.21
N PRO A 264 19.93 8.94 2.73
CA PRO A 264 20.48 9.74 3.83
C PRO A 264 20.45 11.26 3.56
N GLU A 265 20.65 11.67 2.29
CA GLU A 265 20.52 13.06 1.86
C GLU A 265 19.07 13.58 2.00
N ALA A 266 18.08 12.82 1.54
CA ALA A 266 16.67 13.20 1.70
C ALA A 266 16.25 13.30 3.17
N ILE A 267 16.74 12.39 4.02
CA ILE A 267 16.51 12.45 5.48
C ILE A 267 17.17 13.69 6.08
N ALA A 268 18.42 13.99 5.71
CA ALA A 268 19.13 15.18 6.18
C ALA A 268 18.42 16.49 5.78
N ASP A 269 17.94 16.58 4.54
CA ASP A 269 17.21 17.73 4.03
C ASP A 269 15.84 17.93 4.71
N SER A 270 15.22 16.82 5.15
CA SER A 270 13.91 16.86 5.81
C SER A 270 13.96 17.37 7.26
N ARG A 271 15.14 17.41 7.90
CA ARG A 271 15.30 17.80 9.31
C ARG A 271 14.73 19.17 9.63
N GLN A 272 14.76 20.10 8.67
CA GLN A 272 14.22 21.45 8.83
C GLN A 272 12.69 21.49 8.93
N ASN A 273 12.00 20.44 8.46
CA ASN A 273 10.55 20.30 8.47
C ASN A 273 10.05 19.58 9.72
N LEU A 274 10.93 19.22 10.65
CA LEU A 274 10.62 18.45 11.85
C LEU A 274 10.91 19.28 13.11
N PRO A 275 10.26 18.99 14.25
CA PRO A 275 10.54 19.67 15.50
C PRO A 275 12.02 19.64 15.85
N ALA A 276 12.56 20.73 16.38
CA ALA A 276 13.98 20.82 16.73
C ALA A 276 14.43 19.75 17.76
N ALA A 277 13.48 19.23 18.54
CA ALA A 277 13.69 18.16 19.52
C ALA A 277 13.60 16.74 18.92
N THR A 278 13.44 16.60 17.60
CA THR A 278 13.34 15.30 16.93
C THR A 278 14.59 14.44 17.19
N THR A 279 14.37 13.19 17.60
CA THR A 279 15.44 12.21 17.72
C THR A 279 15.69 11.57 16.36
N PHE A 280 16.93 11.66 15.86
CA PHE A 280 17.34 11.03 14.61
C PHE A 280 18.25 9.84 14.89
N VAL A 281 17.86 8.66 14.43
CA VAL A 281 18.62 7.41 14.59
C VAL A 281 18.94 6.85 13.20
N GLU A 282 20.21 6.82 12.84
CA GLU A 282 20.67 6.19 11.59
C GLU A 282 21.22 4.79 11.89
N ILE A 283 20.65 3.77 11.26
CA ILE A 283 21.08 2.38 11.35
C ILE A 283 22.15 2.13 10.29
N ALA A 284 23.39 2.04 10.74
CA ALA A 284 24.54 1.80 9.87
C ALA A 284 24.40 0.47 9.12
N GLY A 285 24.48 0.55 7.79
CA GLY A 285 24.43 -0.59 6.89
C GLY A 285 23.02 -1.07 6.51
N ALA A 286 21.97 -0.54 7.13
CA ALA A 286 20.59 -0.91 6.82
C ALA A 286 20.10 -0.27 5.52
N VAL A 287 19.22 -0.96 4.82
CA VAL A 287 18.57 -0.52 3.57
C VAL A 287 17.08 -0.25 3.78
N HIS A 288 16.40 0.31 2.78
CA HIS A 288 14.98 0.67 2.86
C HIS A 288 14.09 -0.52 3.23
N ALA A 289 14.40 -1.68 2.66
CA ALA A 289 13.66 -2.91 2.87
C ALA A 289 13.91 -3.58 4.22
N ASP A 290 14.78 -3.06 5.11
CA ASP A 290 14.96 -3.63 6.46
C ASP A 290 13.87 -3.15 7.44
N PHE A 291 13.16 -2.08 7.10
CA PHE A 291 12.06 -1.50 7.89
C PHE A 291 10.72 -2.24 7.76
N ALA A 292 10.67 -3.31 6.97
CA ALA A 292 9.63 -4.35 7.02
C ALA A 292 10.15 -5.62 6.35
N ASP A 293 9.56 -6.77 6.61
CA ASP A 293 10.09 -8.06 6.14
C ASP A 293 9.39 -8.60 4.89
N TYR A 294 9.71 -8.01 3.73
CA TYR A 294 9.17 -8.35 2.41
C TYR A 294 10.25 -8.65 1.35
N GLY A 295 11.51 -8.76 1.78
CA GLY A 295 12.66 -9.02 0.92
C GLY A 295 13.12 -7.80 0.10
N PRO A 296 14.07 -7.99 -0.85
CA PRO A 296 14.69 -6.90 -1.59
C PRO A 296 13.72 -6.17 -2.53
N GLN A 297 13.87 -4.85 -2.64
CA GLN A 297 13.06 -4.00 -3.52
C GLN A 297 13.89 -3.36 -4.65
N PRO A 298 13.32 -3.20 -5.87
CA PRO A 298 13.97 -2.43 -6.91
C PRO A 298 14.20 -0.96 -6.50
N GLY A 299 15.44 -0.48 -6.68
CA GLY A 299 15.84 0.89 -6.36
C GLY A 299 16.49 1.06 -4.99
N ASP A 300 16.51 0.02 -4.17
CA ASP A 300 17.17 0.05 -2.85
C ASP A 300 18.68 -0.18 -2.95
N GLY A 301 19.38 0.08 -1.83
CA GLY A 301 20.82 -0.15 -1.71
C GLY A 301 21.19 -1.61 -1.46
N THR A 302 22.46 -1.82 -1.12
CA THR A 302 22.98 -3.15 -0.74
C THR A 302 23.27 -3.15 0.75
N PRO A 303 22.62 -4.02 1.55
CA PRO A 303 22.83 -4.00 2.99
C PRO A 303 24.25 -4.44 3.35
N THR A 304 24.83 -3.77 4.33
CA THR A 304 26.13 -4.14 4.93
C THR A 304 26.01 -4.64 6.37
N ILE A 305 24.78 -4.66 6.89
CA ILE A 305 24.37 -5.25 8.17
C ILE A 305 23.44 -6.44 7.91
N SER A 306 23.27 -7.34 8.89
CA SER A 306 22.23 -8.36 8.82
C SER A 306 20.84 -7.73 9.05
N ARG A 307 19.80 -8.31 8.42
CA ARG A 307 18.41 -7.89 8.62
C ARG A 307 17.98 -7.96 10.09
N ASP A 308 18.37 -9.04 10.79
CA ASP A 308 18.02 -9.23 12.19
C ASP A 308 18.64 -8.13 13.07
N ASP A 309 19.90 -7.77 12.84
CA ASP A 309 20.58 -6.72 13.61
C ASP A 309 20.05 -5.33 13.27
N ALA A 310 19.66 -5.08 12.01
CA ALA A 310 19.01 -3.83 11.61
C ALA A 310 17.64 -3.70 12.28
N GLN A 311 16.80 -4.74 12.19
CA GLN A 311 15.46 -4.75 12.78
C GLN A 311 15.51 -4.64 14.31
N ALA A 312 16.49 -5.27 14.97
CA ALA A 312 16.67 -5.12 16.41
C ALA A 312 16.92 -3.65 16.80
N GLN A 313 17.76 -2.92 16.05
CA GLN A 313 18.01 -1.50 16.32
C GLN A 313 16.82 -0.60 15.94
N ILE A 314 16.06 -0.96 14.90
CA ILE A 314 14.81 -0.26 14.54
C ILE A 314 13.78 -0.41 15.66
N VAL A 315 13.63 -1.62 16.21
CA VAL A 315 12.76 -1.92 17.36
C VAL A 315 13.22 -1.13 18.59
N GLU A 316 14.52 -1.13 18.90
CA GLU A 316 15.07 -0.37 20.03
C GLU A 316 14.76 1.12 19.93
N ALA A 317 14.96 1.73 18.75
CA ALA A 317 14.64 3.13 18.51
C ALA A 317 13.14 3.43 18.61
N SER A 318 12.29 2.48 18.19
CA SER A 318 10.84 2.58 18.28
C SER A 318 10.38 2.53 19.74
N LEU A 319 10.88 1.58 20.53
CA LEU A 319 10.59 1.46 21.96
C LEU A 319 11.03 2.71 22.72
N ALA A 320 12.20 3.25 22.42
CA ALA A 320 12.68 4.47 23.07
C ALA A 320 11.72 5.67 22.89
N LEU A 321 11.01 5.76 21.76
CA LEU A 321 9.95 6.75 21.57
C LEU A 321 8.72 6.45 22.43
N LEU A 322 8.21 5.22 22.36
CA LEU A 322 6.98 4.81 23.05
C LEU A 322 7.14 4.88 24.58
N ASP A 323 8.21 4.31 25.11
CA ASP A 323 8.55 4.35 26.54
C ASP A 323 8.74 5.79 27.04
N GLY A 324 9.30 6.66 26.18
CA GLY A 324 9.54 8.07 26.50
C GLY A 324 8.26 8.88 26.69
N LEU A 325 7.16 8.45 26.07
CA LEU A 325 5.83 9.05 26.21
C LEU A 325 5.05 8.47 27.40
N ASP A 326 5.29 7.20 27.75
CA ASP A 326 4.66 6.52 28.89
C ASP A 326 5.03 7.15 30.24
N HIS A 327 6.16 7.85 30.29
CA HIS A 327 6.72 8.49 31.48
C HIS A 327 6.55 10.03 31.53
N GLN A 328 5.79 10.62 30.61
CA GLN A 328 5.45 12.06 30.66
C GLN A 328 4.32 12.28 31.68
N PRO A 329 4.49 13.14 32.70
CA PRO A 329 3.53 13.33 33.79
C PRO A 329 2.27 14.13 33.41
#